data_AF-A0A8F7V0T0-F1
#
_entry.id   AF-A0A8F7V0T0-F1
#
_cell.length_a   1.000
_cell.length_b   1.000
_cell.length_c   1.000
_cell.angle_alpha   90.00
_cell.angle_beta   90.00
_cell.angle_gamma   90.00
#
_symmetry.space_group_name_H-M   'P 1'
#
loop_
_entity.id
_entity.type
_entity.pdbx_description
1 polymer ?
#
loop_
_entity_poly.entity_id
_entity_poly.type
_entity_poly.pdbx_seq_one_letter_code
_entity_poly.pdbx_strand_id
1 'polypeptide(L)'
;MKLKILIIILCFFSFSSLAKQQTTVGCFSSGGINLKFTEILYDNVFLGYVIYDGKSKFIPLAFIKKTEVTFDDRPSEFTYKWSEVVDGKVNGLYVVASQGARFTSFYYKSNSGRVTEFEEKIEAYTNDSSDCIW
;
A
#
# COMPACT_ATOMS: atom_id res chain seq x y z
N MET A 1 0.98 -13.16 52.68
CA MET A 1 -0.03 -12.47 51.83
C MET A 1 0.55 -11.52 50.79
N LYS A 2 1.66 -10.81 51.05
CA LYS A 2 2.21 -9.81 50.11
C LYS A 2 2.78 -10.37 48.80
N LEU A 3 3.34 -11.59 48.81
CA LEU A 3 3.95 -12.20 47.61
C LEU A 3 2.91 -12.68 46.57
N LYS A 4 1.74 -13.16 47.01
CA LYS A 4 0.67 -13.61 46.11
C LYS A 4 0.00 -12.44 45.36
N ILE A 5 -0.07 -11.26 45.98
CA ILE A 5 -0.60 -10.04 45.36
C ILE A 5 0.35 -9.50 44.29
N LEU A 6 1.67 -9.60 44.50
CA LEU A 6 2.69 -9.17 43.53
C LEU A 6 2.63 -9.98 42.23
N ILE A 7 2.36 -11.29 42.31
CA ILE A 7 2.26 -12.18 41.14
C ILE A 7 1.04 -11.85 40.28
N ILE A 8 -0.10 -11.48 40.89
CA ILE A 8 -1.32 -11.13 40.16
C ILE A 8 -1.15 -9.82 39.36
N ILE A 9 -0.41 -8.85 39.91
CA ILE A 9 -0.17 -7.56 39.24
C ILE A 9 0.76 -7.71 38.02
N LEU A 10 1.72 -8.64 38.04
CA LEU A 10 2.61 -8.88 36.90
C LEU A 10 1.90 -9.52 35.69
N CYS A 11 0.85 -10.33 35.90
CA CYS A 11 0.13 -10.98 34.80
C CYS A 11 -0.79 -10.02 34.01
N PHE A 12 -1.16 -8.86 34.57
CA PHE A 12 -2.01 -7.87 33.89
C PHE A 12 -1.24 -6.89 32.99
N PHE A 13 0.10 -6.83 33.10
CA PHE A 13 0.95 -6.09 32.18
C PHE A 13 1.41 -7.00 31.02
N SER A 14 0.45 -7.58 30.31
CA SER A 14 0.74 -8.03 28.94
C SER A 14 0.93 -6.78 28.09
N PHE A 15 2.17 -6.28 28.02
CA PHE A 15 2.59 -5.33 27.00
C PHE A 15 2.48 -6.05 25.65
N SER A 16 1.28 -6.08 25.09
CA SER A 16 1.11 -6.38 23.67
C SER A 16 1.78 -5.25 22.92
N SER A 17 3.03 -5.45 22.49
CA SER A 17 3.66 -4.55 21.54
C SER A 17 2.83 -4.63 20.26
N LEU A 18 2.00 -3.62 20.01
CA LEU A 18 1.41 -3.40 18.70
C LEU A 18 2.57 -3.22 17.72
N ALA A 19 2.79 -4.21 16.87
CA ALA A 19 3.73 -4.07 15.78
C ALA A 19 3.24 -2.91 14.90
N LYS A 20 4.16 -2.01 14.53
CA LYS A 20 3.84 -0.82 13.74
C LYS A 20 3.61 -1.23 12.29
N GLN A 21 2.41 -1.69 11.99
CA GLN A 21 1.95 -1.91 10.63
C GLN A 21 1.41 -0.59 10.07
N GLN A 22 1.92 -0.18 8.91
CA GLN A 22 1.40 0.97 8.17
C GLN A 22 0.78 0.47 6.88
N THR A 23 -0.50 0.80 6.67
CA THR A 23 -1.23 0.49 5.44
C THR A 23 -1.48 1.79 4.69
N THR A 24 -1.24 1.76 3.37
CA THR A 24 -1.53 2.86 2.47
C THR A 24 -2.43 2.35 1.35
N VAL A 25 -3.56 3.00 1.17
CA VAL A 25 -4.55 2.67 0.13
C VAL A 25 -4.57 3.78 -0.89
N GLY A 26 -4.69 3.41 -2.16
CA GLY A 26 -4.86 4.33 -3.27
C GLY A 26 -6.05 3.93 -4.14
N CYS A 27 -6.95 4.88 -4.37
CA CYS A 27 -8.12 4.69 -5.22
C CYS A 27 -7.84 5.33 -6.58
N PHE A 28 -7.74 4.51 -7.63
CA PHE A 28 -7.31 4.93 -8.96
C PHE A 28 -8.32 4.56 -10.06
N SER A 29 -8.31 5.32 -11.16
CA SER A 29 -9.08 4.96 -12.36
C SER A 29 -8.36 5.31 -13.66
N SER A 30 -8.68 4.59 -14.75
CA SER A 30 -8.19 4.85 -16.10
C SER A 30 -9.20 4.37 -17.14
N GLY A 31 -9.72 5.27 -17.98
CA GLY A 31 -10.57 4.89 -19.12
C GLY A 31 -11.79 4.02 -18.76
N GLY A 32 -12.43 4.26 -17.61
CA GLY A 32 -13.57 3.48 -17.11
C GLY A 32 -13.19 2.22 -16.31
N ILE A 33 -11.91 1.98 -16.08
CA ILE A 33 -11.40 0.92 -15.21
C ILE A 33 -11.08 1.53 -13.85
N ASN A 34 -11.70 1.02 -12.78
CA ASN A 34 -11.37 1.40 -11.40
C ASN A 34 -10.46 0.35 -10.75
N LEU A 35 -9.54 0.81 -9.93
CA LEU A 35 -8.46 0.01 -9.35
C LEU A 35 -8.14 0.50 -7.94
N LYS A 36 -8.19 -0.41 -6.97
CA LYS A 36 -7.63 -0.20 -5.64
C LYS A 36 -6.20 -0.71 -5.59
N PHE A 37 -5.29 0.13 -5.12
CA PHE A 37 -3.94 -0.25 -4.72
C PHE A 37 -3.86 -0.30 -3.19
N THR A 38 -3.15 -1.28 -2.66
CA THR A 38 -2.86 -1.37 -1.23
C THR A 38 -1.41 -1.75 -1.01
N GLU A 39 -0.71 -0.92 -0.24
CA GLU A 39 0.64 -1.15 0.27
C GLU A 39 0.55 -1.40 1.78
N ILE A 40 1.30 -2.39 2.26
CA ILE A 40 1.46 -2.69 3.68
C ILE A 40 2.95 -2.70 3.97
N LEU A 41 3.38 -1.82 4.86
CA LEU A 41 4.70 -1.81 5.46
C LEU A 41 4.61 -2.45 6.85
N TYR A 42 5.35 -3.54 7.03
CA TYR A 42 5.55 -4.20 8.32
C TYR A 42 7.04 -4.27 8.60
N ASP A 43 7.49 -3.56 9.64
CA ASP A 43 8.91 -3.29 9.92
C ASP A 43 9.63 -2.69 8.69
N ASN A 44 10.36 -3.51 7.93
CA ASN A 44 11.08 -3.12 6.71
C ASN A 44 10.65 -3.94 5.48
N VAL A 45 9.53 -4.64 5.57
CA VAL A 45 8.98 -5.47 4.50
C VAL A 45 7.79 -4.78 3.87
N PHE A 46 7.86 -4.65 2.53
CA PHE A 46 6.80 -4.10 1.71
C PHE A 46 5.98 -5.23 1.09
N LEU A 47 4.69 -5.23 1.35
CA LEU A 47 3.70 -6.07 0.69
C LEU A 47 2.78 -5.15 -0.12
N GLY A 48 2.39 -5.60 -1.31
CA GLY A 48 1.49 -4.83 -2.15
C GLY A 48 0.50 -5.73 -2.87
N TYR A 49 -0.67 -5.20 -3.19
CA TYR A 49 -1.60 -5.83 -4.11
C TYR A 49 -2.49 -4.78 -4.79
N VAL A 50 -3.12 -5.19 -5.88
CA VAL A 50 -4.18 -4.41 -6.51
C VAL A 50 -5.46 -5.22 -6.64
N ILE A 51 -6.61 -4.55 -6.62
CA ILE A 51 -7.93 -5.12 -6.86
C ILE A 51 -8.65 -4.25 -7.88
N TYR A 52 -9.04 -4.85 -9.00
CA TYR A 52 -9.87 -4.19 -10.00
C TYR A 52 -11.34 -4.22 -9.56
N ASP A 53 -12.06 -3.14 -9.83
CA ASP A 53 -13.51 -3.07 -9.61
C ASP A 53 -14.25 -4.20 -10.33
N GLY A 54 -15.28 -4.74 -9.67
CA GLY A 54 -16.01 -5.92 -10.10
C GLY A 54 -15.21 -7.23 -10.07
N LYS A 55 -13.98 -7.24 -9.55
CA LYS A 55 -13.15 -8.46 -9.37
C LYS A 55 -12.93 -8.74 -7.89
N SER A 56 -13.16 -9.99 -7.48
CA SER A 56 -12.91 -10.44 -6.11
C SER A 56 -11.48 -10.93 -5.87
N LYS A 57 -10.72 -11.25 -6.94
CA LYS A 57 -9.35 -11.76 -6.84
C LYS A 57 -8.37 -10.59 -6.86
N PHE A 58 -7.56 -10.46 -5.81
CA PHE A 58 -6.43 -9.54 -5.79
C PHE A 58 -5.28 -10.05 -6.67
N ILE A 59 -4.48 -9.12 -7.19
CA ILE A 59 -3.23 -9.41 -7.88
C ILE A 59 -2.08 -9.02 -6.95
N PRO A 60 -1.26 -9.97 -6.49
CA PRO A 60 -0.12 -9.66 -5.63
C PRO A 60 0.95 -8.89 -6.38
N LEU A 61 1.58 -7.96 -5.67
CA LEU A 61 2.69 -7.15 -6.13
C LEU A 61 3.96 -7.50 -5.36
N ALA A 62 4.98 -7.96 -6.08
CA ALA A 62 6.29 -8.22 -5.51
C ALA A 62 7.12 -6.93 -5.52
N PHE A 63 7.59 -6.49 -4.34
CA PHE A 63 8.40 -5.29 -4.21
C PHE A 63 9.73 -5.43 -4.96
N ILE A 64 10.06 -4.41 -5.78
CA ILE A 64 11.33 -4.35 -6.51
C ILE A 64 12.26 -3.35 -5.84
N LYS A 65 11.81 -2.11 -5.69
CA LYS A 65 12.62 -1.03 -5.12
C LYS A 65 11.78 0.16 -4.68
N LYS A 66 12.36 0.91 -3.75
CA LYS A 66 11.95 2.25 -3.33
C LYS A 66 13.06 3.23 -3.68
N THR A 67 12.71 4.38 -4.22
CA THR A 67 13.60 5.54 -4.39
C THR A 67 13.00 6.75 -3.71
N GLU A 68 13.85 7.61 -3.15
CA GLU A 68 13.45 8.86 -2.49
C GLU A 68 14.19 10.02 -3.16
N VAL A 69 13.45 11.11 -3.39
CA VAL A 69 13.99 12.41 -3.79
C VAL A 69 13.64 13.41 -2.70
N THR A 70 14.65 13.96 -2.04
CA THR A 70 14.52 14.94 -0.97
C THR A 70 14.48 16.35 -1.52
N PHE A 71 13.71 17.23 -0.88
CA PHE A 71 13.61 18.65 -1.21
C PHE A 71 13.77 19.48 0.07
N ASP A 72 14.32 20.69 -0.04
CA ASP A 72 14.55 21.56 1.12
C ASP A 72 13.29 22.29 1.59
N ASP A 73 12.37 22.58 0.66
CA ASP A 73 11.20 23.46 0.86
C ASP A 73 9.86 22.70 0.86
N ARG A 74 9.87 21.39 0.59
CA ARG A 74 8.67 20.56 0.49
C ARG A 74 8.94 19.11 0.91
N PRO A 75 7.89 18.29 1.17
CA PRO A 75 8.07 16.89 1.53
C PRO A 75 8.86 16.08 0.50
N SER A 76 9.60 15.06 0.94
CA SER A 76 10.23 14.08 0.05
C SER A 76 9.20 13.42 -0.87
N GLU A 77 9.63 13.14 -2.09
CA GLU A 77 8.90 12.30 -3.03
C GLU A 77 9.45 10.89 -2.99
N PHE A 78 8.55 9.91 -2.88
CA PHE A 78 8.89 8.50 -2.88
C PHE A 78 8.34 7.85 -4.14
N THR A 79 9.14 6.98 -4.77
CA THR A 79 8.69 6.13 -5.88
C THR A 79 8.94 4.68 -5.54
N TYR A 80 7.90 3.86 -5.69
CA TYR A 80 7.94 2.43 -5.48
C TYR A 80 7.72 1.71 -6.81
N LYS A 81 8.51 0.67 -7.05
CA LYS A 81 8.33 -0.22 -8.20
C LYS A 81 7.97 -1.61 -7.73
N TRP A 82 7.02 -2.20 -8.42
CA TRP A 82 6.41 -3.47 -8.08
C TRP A 82 6.28 -4.35 -9.32
N SER A 83 6.57 -5.64 -9.19
CA SER A 83 6.26 -6.63 -10.23
C SER A 83 4.86 -7.18 -10.02
N GLU A 84 4.05 -7.16 -11.06
CA GLU A 84 2.74 -7.82 -11.07
C GLU A 84 2.93 -9.33 -11.21
N VAL A 85 2.44 -10.11 -10.23
CA VAL A 85 2.55 -11.57 -10.25
C VAL A 85 1.17 -12.20 -10.46
N VAL A 86 0.97 -12.85 -11.60
CA VAL A 86 -0.26 -13.61 -11.91
C VAL A 86 0.13 -15.05 -12.21
N ASP A 87 -0.48 -15.99 -11.48
CA ASP A 87 -0.27 -17.43 -11.61
C ASP A 87 1.23 -17.82 -11.63
N GLY A 88 2.01 -17.20 -10.74
CA GLY A 88 3.43 -17.45 -10.55
C GLY A 88 4.35 -16.79 -11.59
N LYS A 89 3.82 -15.98 -12.51
CA LYS A 89 4.59 -15.29 -13.56
C LYS A 89 4.54 -13.78 -13.38
N VAL A 90 5.62 -13.11 -13.76
CA VAL A 90 5.68 -11.64 -13.83
C VAL A 90 5.07 -11.17 -15.15
N ASN A 91 3.98 -10.40 -15.09
CA ASN A 91 3.20 -9.98 -16.28
C ASN A 91 3.40 -8.51 -16.66
N GLY A 92 3.90 -7.72 -15.72
CA GLY A 92 4.22 -6.32 -15.90
C GLY A 92 4.74 -5.72 -14.61
N LEU A 93 4.79 -4.40 -14.55
CA LEU A 93 5.20 -3.67 -13.38
C LEU A 93 4.26 -2.51 -13.10
N TYR A 94 4.04 -2.24 -11.81
CA TYR A 94 3.43 -1.00 -11.34
C TYR A 94 4.52 -0.07 -10.84
N VAL A 95 4.34 1.21 -11.12
CA VAL A 95 5.13 2.28 -10.52
C VAL A 95 4.16 3.24 -9.87
N VAL A 96 4.36 3.47 -8.58
CA VAL A 96 3.61 4.44 -7.80
C VAL A 96 4.57 5.46 -7.23
N ALA A 97 4.20 6.73 -7.33
CA ALA A 97 4.91 7.81 -6.66
C ALA A 97 3.96 8.60 -5.76
N SER A 98 4.48 9.04 -4.62
CA SER A 98 3.74 9.83 -3.65
C SER A 98 4.62 10.92 -3.05
N GLN A 99 3.99 12.04 -2.71
CA GLN A 99 4.62 13.16 -2.02
C GLN A 99 3.63 13.72 -1.00
N GLY A 100 4.06 13.81 0.25
CA GLY A 100 3.16 14.17 1.36
C GLY A 100 1.99 13.19 1.47
N ALA A 101 0.76 13.69 1.42
CA ALA A 101 -0.47 12.91 1.56
C ALA A 101 -1.12 12.51 0.23
N ARG A 102 -0.43 12.70 -0.91
CA ARG A 102 -1.00 12.49 -2.25
C ARG A 102 -0.15 11.57 -3.11
N PHE A 103 -0.81 10.85 -4.01
CA PHE A 103 -0.13 10.15 -5.09
C PHE A 103 0.17 11.14 -6.22
N THR A 104 1.42 11.18 -6.68
CA THR A 104 1.84 12.04 -7.79
C THR A 104 1.76 11.33 -9.13
N SER A 105 1.91 9.99 -9.14
CA SER A 105 1.66 9.17 -10.31
C SER A 105 1.38 7.72 -9.92
N PHE A 106 0.57 7.05 -10.74
CA PHE A 106 0.37 5.61 -10.67
C PHE A 106 0.19 5.06 -12.08
N TYR A 107 1.06 4.14 -12.51
CA TYR A 107 0.90 3.51 -13.82
C TYR A 107 1.31 2.04 -13.81
N TYR A 108 0.69 1.30 -14.72
CA TYR A 108 1.06 -0.05 -15.10
C TYR A 108 1.85 -0.03 -16.40
N LYS A 109 2.90 -0.83 -16.48
CA LYS A 109 3.63 -1.12 -17.72
C LYS A 109 3.65 -2.63 -17.94
N SER A 110 2.99 -3.06 -19.01
CA SER A 110 2.98 -4.48 -19.43
C SER A 110 4.34 -4.93 -19.95
N ASN A 111 4.57 -6.25 -19.98
CA ASN A 111 5.76 -6.84 -20.63
C ASN A 111 5.88 -6.47 -22.12
N SER A 112 4.78 -6.14 -22.79
CA SER A 112 4.77 -5.66 -24.19
C SER A 112 5.20 -4.20 -24.35
N GLY A 113 5.41 -3.48 -23.24
CA GLY A 113 5.78 -2.07 -23.24
C GLY A 113 4.61 -1.10 -23.22
N ARG A 114 3.36 -1.56 -23.39
CA ARG A 114 2.16 -0.71 -23.22
C ARG A 114 2.08 -0.17 -21.80
N VAL A 115 1.77 1.13 -21.68
CA VAL A 115 1.62 1.85 -20.43
C VAL A 115 0.15 2.24 -20.25
N THR A 116 -0.37 2.02 -19.06
CA THR A 116 -1.69 2.49 -18.62
C THR A 116 -1.48 3.37 -17.40
N GLU A 117 -1.73 4.66 -17.56
CA GLU A 117 -1.71 5.64 -16.46
C GLU A 117 -3.05 5.63 -15.75
N PHE A 118 -3.03 5.73 -14.42
CA PHE A 118 -4.24 5.86 -13.62
C PHE A 118 -4.18 7.15 -12.81
N GLU A 119 -5.34 7.78 -12.69
CA GLU A 119 -5.54 8.99 -11.90
C GLU A 119 -6.10 8.64 -10.53
N GLU A 120 -5.57 9.26 -9.48
CA GLU A 120 -6.16 9.18 -8.14
C GLU A 120 -7.57 9.80 -8.13
N LYS A 121 -8.53 9.12 -7.51
CA LYS A 121 -9.91 9.58 -7.33
C LYS A 121 -10.17 9.81 -5.85
N ILE A 122 -10.01 11.06 -5.41
CA ILE A 122 -10.09 11.48 -4.01
C ILE A 122 -11.50 11.26 -3.45
N GLU A 123 -12.51 11.44 -4.29
CA GLU A 123 -13.92 11.22 -3.98
C GLU A 123 -14.29 9.74 -3.80
N ALA A 124 -13.40 8.82 -4.18
CA ALA A 124 -13.67 7.40 -4.14
C ALA A 124 -13.14 6.69 -2.90
N TYR A 125 -12.46 7.41 -2.00
CA TYR A 125 -12.04 6.85 -0.71
C TYR A 125 -13.23 6.74 0.25
N THR A 126 -13.17 5.75 1.15
CA THR A 126 -14.02 5.74 2.34
C THR A 126 -13.69 6.92 3.27
N ASN A 127 -14.61 7.24 4.18
CA ASN A 127 -14.43 8.38 5.11
C ASN A 127 -13.15 8.30 5.96
N ASP A 128 -12.67 7.09 6.26
CA ASP A 128 -11.43 6.82 6.99
C ASP A 128 -10.24 6.56 6.07
N SER A 129 -10.41 6.67 4.75
CA SER A 129 -9.39 6.42 3.72
C SER A 129 -8.75 5.03 3.78
N SER A 130 -9.44 4.05 4.38
CA SER A 130 -8.97 2.67 4.50
C SER A 130 -9.38 1.78 3.32
N ASP A 131 -10.31 2.22 2.48
CA ASP A 131 -10.78 1.50 1.31
C ASP A 131 -11.30 2.45 0.20
N CYS A 132 -11.70 1.87 -0.95
CA CYS A 132 -12.41 2.54 -2.02
C CYS A 132 -13.90 2.16 -2.02
N ILE A 133 -14.78 3.04 -2.49
CA ILE A 133 -16.25 2.89 -2.41
C ILE A 133 -16.90 2.08 -3.54
N TRP A 134 -16.13 1.63 -4.54
CA TRP A 134 -16.63 0.83 -5.65
C TRP A 134 -16.66 -0.67 -5.34
#